data_AF-A0A936JPB7-F1
#
_entry.id   AF-A0A936JPB7-F1
#
_cell.length_a   1.000
_cell.length_b   1.000
_cell.length_c   1.000
_cell.angle_alpha   90.00
_cell.angle_beta   90.00
_cell.angle_gamma   90.00
#
_symmetry.space_group_name_H-M   'P 1'
#
loop_
_entity.id
_entity.type
_entity.pdbx_description
1 polymer ?
#
loop_
_entity_poly.entity_id
_entity_poly.type
_entity_poly.pdbx_seq_one_letter_code
_entity_poly.pdbx_strand_id
1 'polypeptide(L)'
;MYSRLFAIVTGLSIAFVTSNASAHALLMNPPPLTSDDNAKSGPCGCFFGAGPEDPNEDATASACPADYKSTPLVAGSKLQVTWKETVNHTGKFRISLSTKPINLVTRADLDGAVLYEGDDTNGVNGGLISTTITVPDTPCTNCVIQLRQFMAGASKPYYYSCAAIDIESPSGSSSSSSGGASSSSGGGGMGGAGGTGGTGGTDEDFVIGAGPAPIPATQVPGACHASASNVGSSTSSWATLAGLFVLTMWRRSRCRAQA
;
A
#
# COMPACT_ATOMS: atom_id res chain seq x y z
N MET A 1 -61.27 -34.70 -29.27
CA MET A 1 -60.05 -33.93 -29.60
C MET A 1 -59.74 -33.04 -28.40
N TYR A 2 -58.85 -33.48 -27.50
CA TYR A 2 -58.46 -32.71 -26.31
C TYR A 2 -57.08 -32.10 -26.52
N SER A 3 -57.06 -30.78 -26.64
CA SER A 3 -55.86 -29.98 -26.83
C SER A 3 -55.13 -29.83 -25.50
N ARG A 4 -53.87 -30.28 -25.42
CA ARG A 4 -53.02 -30.12 -24.24
C ARG A 4 -52.16 -28.87 -24.41
N LEU A 5 -52.50 -27.80 -23.67
CA LEU A 5 -51.59 -26.69 -23.40
C LEU A 5 -50.54 -27.16 -22.38
N PHE A 6 -49.28 -27.21 -22.77
CA PHE A 6 -48.15 -27.25 -21.84
C PHE A 6 -47.65 -25.82 -21.63
N ALA A 7 -47.88 -25.28 -20.42
CA ALA A 7 -47.35 -24.00 -19.99
C ALA A 7 -45.85 -24.16 -19.66
N ILE A 8 -44.99 -23.48 -20.43
CA ILE A 8 -43.56 -23.37 -20.13
C ILE A 8 -43.40 -22.22 -19.12
N VAL A 9 -43.14 -22.58 -17.87
CA VAL A 9 -42.76 -21.63 -16.81
C VAL A 9 -41.26 -21.42 -16.91
N THR A 10 -40.84 -20.33 -17.57
CA THR A 10 -39.44 -19.92 -17.65
C THR A 10 -39.05 -19.26 -16.32
N GLY A 11 -38.32 -20.00 -15.48
CA GLY A 11 -37.82 -19.52 -14.19
C GLY A 11 -36.68 -18.52 -14.35
N LEU A 12 -36.97 -17.24 -14.13
CA LEU A 12 -35.99 -16.15 -14.10
C LEU A 12 -35.21 -16.22 -12.77
N SER A 13 -34.04 -16.86 -12.79
CA SER A 13 -33.12 -16.90 -11.65
C SER A 13 -32.37 -15.57 -11.55
N ILE A 14 -32.74 -14.72 -10.61
CA ILE A 14 -32.00 -13.50 -10.28
C ILE A 14 -30.77 -13.92 -9.46
N ALA A 15 -29.62 -14.01 -10.11
CA ALA A 15 -28.34 -14.20 -9.44
C ALA A 15 -28.00 -12.89 -8.70
N PHE A 16 -28.14 -12.88 -7.37
CA PHE A 16 -27.61 -11.83 -6.53
C PHE A 16 -26.09 -11.91 -6.51
N VAL A 17 -25.44 -11.15 -7.39
CA VAL A 17 -24.00 -10.89 -7.30
C VAL A 17 -23.77 -9.99 -6.10
N THR A 18 -23.24 -10.56 -5.01
CA THR A 18 -22.73 -9.78 -3.89
C THR A 18 -21.47 -9.06 -4.36
N SER A 19 -21.58 -7.78 -4.67
CA SER A 19 -20.41 -6.92 -4.84
C SER A 19 -19.72 -6.80 -3.49
N ASN A 20 -18.55 -7.43 -3.34
CA ASN A 20 -17.68 -7.12 -2.23
C ASN A 20 -17.25 -5.65 -2.40
N ALA A 21 -17.78 -4.76 -1.57
CA ALA A 21 -17.34 -3.39 -1.53
C ALA A 21 -15.91 -3.36 -0.99
N SER A 22 -14.98 -3.13 -1.91
CA SER A 22 -13.54 -3.09 -1.73
C SER A 22 -13.17 -1.67 -1.34
N ALA A 23 -13.13 -1.35 -0.05
CA ALA A 23 -13.10 0.01 0.47
C ALA A 23 -11.73 0.42 0.97
N HIS A 24 -10.89 0.93 0.06
CA HIS A 24 -9.45 0.91 0.25
C HIS A 24 -8.80 2.27 -0.01
N ALA A 25 -7.63 2.47 0.59
CA ALA A 25 -6.74 3.57 0.28
C ALA A 25 -5.34 3.04 -0.03
N LEU A 26 -4.80 3.46 -1.16
CA LEU A 26 -3.46 3.08 -1.62
C LEU A 26 -2.57 4.31 -1.70
N LEU A 27 -1.43 4.28 -1.02
CA LEU A 27 -0.43 5.34 -1.14
C LEU A 27 0.09 5.38 -2.58
N MET A 28 0.26 6.59 -3.13
CA MET A 28 0.71 6.82 -4.51
C MET A 28 2.04 7.59 -4.55
N ASN A 29 2.22 8.52 -3.60
CA ASN A 29 3.47 9.25 -3.42
C ASN A 29 3.78 9.39 -1.91
N PRO A 30 4.92 8.89 -1.42
CA PRO A 30 5.91 8.06 -2.12
C PRO A 30 5.33 6.70 -2.63
N PRO A 31 5.96 6.02 -3.60
CA PRO A 31 5.47 4.75 -4.12
C PRO A 31 5.31 3.70 -3.02
N PRO A 32 4.19 2.96 -2.99
CA PRO A 32 3.91 2.01 -1.93
C PRO A 32 4.77 0.75 -2.07
N LEU A 33 4.94 0.02 -0.97
CA LEU A 33 5.59 -1.30 -0.97
C LEU A 33 4.84 -2.31 -1.83
N THR A 34 3.51 -2.30 -1.74
CA THR A 34 2.62 -3.19 -2.46
C THR A 34 1.56 -2.37 -3.20
N SER A 35 1.00 -2.92 -4.26
CA SER A 35 -0.18 -2.35 -4.93
C SER A 35 -1.49 -2.97 -4.41
N ASP A 36 -1.45 -3.64 -3.26
CA ASP A 36 -2.63 -4.27 -2.67
C ASP A 36 -3.45 -3.20 -1.96
N ASP A 37 -4.62 -2.90 -2.49
CA ASP A 37 -5.53 -1.96 -1.87
C ASP A 37 -6.32 -2.63 -0.73
N ASN A 38 -6.47 -3.96 -0.72
CA ASN A 38 -7.20 -4.71 0.31
C ASN A 38 -6.38 -5.01 1.57
N ALA A 39 -5.29 -4.29 1.78
CA ALA A 39 -4.28 -4.64 2.76
C ALA A 39 -4.70 -4.23 4.19
N LYS A 40 -5.27 -5.18 4.94
CA LYS A 40 -5.87 -4.97 6.26
C LYS A 40 -4.95 -5.32 7.43
N SER A 41 -3.80 -5.96 7.17
CA SER A 41 -2.82 -6.26 8.22
C SER A 41 -1.94 -5.06 8.51
N GLY A 42 -1.99 -4.54 9.73
CA GLY A 42 -0.96 -3.59 10.16
C GLY A 42 0.44 -4.23 10.27
N PRO A 43 1.50 -3.40 10.26
CA PRO A 43 1.45 -1.95 10.07
C PRO A 43 1.41 -1.54 8.59
N CYS A 44 1.76 -2.41 7.64
CA CYS A 44 2.05 -1.99 6.27
C CYS A 44 1.20 -2.64 5.19
N GLY A 45 0.15 -3.37 5.56
CA GLY A 45 -0.65 -4.16 4.64
C GLY A 45 0.00 -5.48 4.24
N CYS A 46 1.27 -5.65 4.58
CA CYS A 46 2.08 -6.85 4.42
C CYS A 46 2.96 -7.01 5.66
N PHE A 47 3.61 -8.17 5.81
CA PHE A 47 4.50 -8.42 6.93
C PHE A 47 5.94 -8.69 6.51
N PHE A 48 6.86 -8.34 7.40
CA PHE A 48 8.25 -8.77 7.34
C PHE A 48 8.45 -9.92 8.35
N GLY A 49 9.08 -11.03 7.92
CA GLY A 49 9.41 -12.13 8.82
C GLY A 49 8.27 -13.11 9.08
N ALA A 50 7.95 -13.35 10.36
CA ALA A 50 7.19 -14.52 10.81
C ALA A 50 5.66 -14.46 10.60
N GLY A 51 5.12 -13.32 10.19
CA GLY A 51 3.68 -13.14 9.97
C GLY A 51 3.17 -11.74 10.32
N PRO A 52 1.85 -11.50 10.15
CA PRO A 52 1.21 -10.23 10.50
C PRO A 52 1.31 -9.94 12.01
N GLU A 53 1.41 -8.66 12.37
CA GLU A 53 1.48 -8.23 13.78
C GLU A 53 0.19 -8.58 14.55
N ASP A 54 -0.98 -8.49 13.88
CA ASP A 54 -2.26 -8.99 14.39
C ASP A 54 -2.96 -9.88 13.36
N PRO A 55 -2.91 -11.22 13.53
CA PRO A 55 -3.58 -12.17 12.64
C PRO A 55 -5.10 -12.02 12.57
N ASN A 56 -5.74 -11.36 13.54
CA ASN A 56 -7.20 -11.19 13.56
C ASN A 56 -7.66 -10.10 12.58
N GLU A 57 -6.80 -9.12 12.30
CA GLU A 57 -7.10 -8.06 11.34
C GLU A 57 -7.16 -8.61 9.92
N ASP A 58 -6.20 -9.45 9.55
CA ASP A 58 -6.15 -10.02 8.22
C ASP A 58 -5.36 -11.33 8.17
N ALA A 59 -6.10 -12.43 8.12
CA ALA A 59 -5.52 -13.76 7.94
C ALA A 59 -4.99 -13.99 6.50
N THR A 60 -5.25 -13.06 5.57
CA THR A 60 -4.84 -13.15 4.16
C THR A 60 -3.64 -12.28 3.84
N ALA A 61 -3.06 -11.62 4.83
CA ALA A 61 -1.85 -10.81 4.68
C ALA A 61 -0.72 -11.61 4.01
N SER A 62 0.01 -10.93 3.13
CA SER A 62 1.15 -11.50 2.42
C SER A 62 2.47 -10.93 2.95
N ALA A 63 3.57 -11.64 2.68
CA ALA A 63 4.90 -11.11 2.97
C ALA A 63 5.16 -9.88 2.08
N CYS A 64 5.80 -8.86 2.64
CA CYS A 64 6.21 -7.70 1.86
C CYS A 64 7.24 -8.11 0.79
N PRO A 65 7.23 -7.48 -0.40
CA PRO A 65 8.22 -7.78 -1.44
C PRO A 65 9.63 -7.50 -0.92
N ALA A 66 10.61 -8.25 -1.41
CA ALA A 66 12.01 -8.06 -1.01
C ALA A 66 12.72 -6.96 -1.84
N ASP A 67 12.13 -6.56 -2.96
CA ASP A 67 12.71 -5.69 -4.00
C ASP A 67 12.07 -4.29 -4.07
N TYR A 68 11.44 -3.85 -2.98
CA TYR A 68 10.88 -2.49 -2.90
C TYR A 68 11.95 -1.41 -3.13
N LYS A 69 11.48 -0.25 -3.59
CA LYS A 69 12.32 0.93 -3.79
C LYS A 69 12.11 1.92 -2.65
N SER A 70 13.22 2.47 -2.18
CA SER A 70 13.22 3.56 -1.22
C SER A 70 13.21 4.89 -1.95
N THR A 71 12.43 5.85 -1.46
CA THR A 71 12.38 7.21 -2.01
C THR A 71 13.32 8.12 -1.21
N PRO A 72 14.32 8.75 -1.85
CA PRO A 72 15.19 9.71 -1.17
C PRO A 72 14.41 10.99 -0.88
N LEU A 73 14.54 11.47 0.35
CA LEU A 73 13.94 12.68 0.88
C LEU A 73 15.01 13.50 1.59
N VAL A 74 14.79 14.80 1.69
CA VAL A 74 15.67 15.71 2.41
C VAL A 74 15.04 16.08 3.75
N ALA A 75 15.80 15.94 4.84
CA ALA A 75 15.36 16.36 6.17
C ALA A 75 14.91 17.83 6.17
N GLY A 76 13.78 18.11 6.83
CA GLY A 76 13.16 19.43 6.92
C GLY A 76 12.37 19.86 5.67
N SER A 77 12.47 19.14 4.55
CA SER A 77 11.75 19.49 3.32
C SER A 77 10.24 19.26 3.41
N LYS A 78 9.49 19.87 2.49
CA LYS A 78 8.05 19.61 2.32
C LYS A 78 7.83 18.45 1.37
N LEU A 79 7.09 17.43 1.83
CA LEU A 79 6.68 16.29 1.01
C LEU A 79 5.16 16.35 0.79
N GLN A 80 4.74 16.37 -0.47
CA GLN A 80 3.34 16.13 -0.83
C GLN A 80 3.07 14.63 -0.83
N VAL A 81 2.35 14.16 0.18
CA VAL A 81 1.90 12.78 0.27
C VAL A 81 0.57 12.67 -0.47
N THR A 82 0.50 11.73 -1.41
CA THR A 82 -0.69 11.52 -2.25
C THR A 82 -1.14 10.07 -2.15
N TRP A 83 -2.44 9.85 -2.04
CA TRP A 83 -3.05 8.53 -2.05
C TRP A 83 -4.31 8.50 -2.91
N LYS A 84 -4.69 7.30 -3.33
CA LYS A 84 -5.93 7.02 -4.03
C LYS A 84 -6.90 6.34 -3.07
N GLU A 85 -8.05 6.94 -2.84
CA GLU A 85 -9.17 6.26 -2.21
C GLU A 85 -9.99 5.55 -3.30
N THR A 86 -10.06 4.22 -3.27
CA THR A 86 -10.72 3.44 -4.33
C THR A 86 -12.24 3.45 -4.19
N VAL A 87 -12.75 3.39 -2.96
CA VAL A 87 -14.17 3.54 -2.65
C VAL A 87 -14.31 4.45 -1.45
N ASN A 88 -15.21 5.42 -1.60
CA ASN A 88 -15.45 6.46 -0.63
C ASN A 88 -16.19 5.95 0.61
N HIS A 89 -15.66 6.24 1.80
CA HIS A 89 -16.29 5.91 3.08
C HIS A 89 -16.17 7.03 4.11
N THR A 90 -17.11 7.08 5.06
CA THR A 90 -16.97 7.94 6.24
C THR A 90 -15.84 7.40 7.11
N GLY A 91 -14.86 8.25 7.42
CA GLY A 91 -13.63 7.79 8.03
C GLY A 91 -12.62 8.87 8.35
N LYS A 92 -11.38 8.44 8.54
CA LYS A 92 -10.21 9.30 8.72
C LYS A 92 -9.03 8.75 7.94
N PHE A 93 -8.16 9.65 7.49
CA PHE A 93 -6.82 9.30 7.02
C PHE A 93 -5.79 9.76 8.05
N ARG A 94 -4.78 8.92 8.26
CA ARG A 94 -3.60 9.22 9.08
C ARG A 94 -2.35 9.00 8.24
N ILE A 95 -1.43 9.95 8.28
CA ILE A 95 -0.07 9.79 7.79
C ILE A 95 0.88 9.78 8.98
N SER A 96 1.67 8.71 9.08
CA SER A 96 2.71 8.56 10.09
C SER A 96 4.07 8.33 9.42
N LEU A 97 5.15 8.72 10.09
CA LEU A 97 6.51 8.49 9.62
C LEU A 97 7.41 8.03 10.76
N SER A 98 7.98 6.83 10.66
CA SER A 98 8.93 6.29 11.63
C SER A 98 10.33 6.26 11.04
N THR A 99 11.32 6.68 11.83
CA THR A 99 12.75 6.59 11.48
C THR A 99 13.34 5.19 11.67
N LYS A 100 12.54 4.23 12.15
CA LYS A 100 12.95 2.84 12.23
C LYS A 100 12.97 2.19 10.84
N PRO A 101 13.88 1.24 10.59
CA PRO A 101 13.87 0.44 9.37
C PRO A 101 12.54 -0.27 9.15
N ILE A 102 12.13 -0.39 7.90
CA ILE A 102 10.79 -0.90 7.51
C ILE A 102 10.51 -2.33 7.97
N ASN A 103 11.54 -3.15 8.09
CA ASN A 103 11.43 -4.52 8.59
C ASN A 103 11.42 -4.61 10.12
N LEU A 104 11.62 -3.50 10.83
CA LEU A 104 11.67 -3.41 12.29
C LEU A 104 10.58 -2.47 12.86
N VAL A 105 9.84 -1.78 11.99
CA VAL A 105 8.76 -0.89 12.42
C VAL A 105 7.60 -1.71 13.00
N THR A 106 7.06 -1.25 14.12
CA THR A 106 5.84 -1.81 14.70
C THR A 106 4.68 -0.82 14.54
N ARG A 107 3.45 -1.28 14.77
CA ARG A 107 2.30 -0.38 14.85
C ARG A 107 2.46 0.71 15.90
N ALA A 108 2.98 0.36 17.08
CA ALA A 108 3.19 1.31 18.16
C ALA A 108 4.14 2.45 17.75
N ASP A 109 5.15 2.13 16.94
CA ASP A 109 6.08 3.14 16.43
C ASP A 109 5.39 4.16 15.51
N LEU A 110 4.49 3.69 14.64
CA LEU A 110 3.75 4.54 13.71
C LEU A 110 2.61 5.29 14.38
N ASP A 111 1.97 4.70 15.39
CA ASP A 111 0.97 5.39 16.21
C ASP A 111 1.59 6.51 17.06
N GLY A 112 2.86 6.39 17.43
CA GLY A 112 3.62 7.44 18.12
C GLY A 112 4.21 8.53 17.22
N ALA A 113 4.15 8.37 15.90
CA ALA A 113 4.84 9.23 14.93
C ALA A 113 3.90 9.82 13.86
N VAL A 114 2.74 10.31 14.30
CA VAL A 114 1.71 10.91 13.43
C VAL A 114 2.12 12.30 12.97
N LEU A 115 2.11 12.52 11.65
CA LEU A 115 2.38 13.83 11.03
C LEU A 115 1.12 14.51 10.52
N TYR A 116 0.10 13.74 10.16
CA TYR A 116 -1.20 14.24 9.71
C TYR A 116 -2.31 13.29 10.13
N GLU A 117 -3.44 13.84 10.55
CA GLU A 117 -4.70 13.12 10.70
C GLU A 117 -5.86 14.05 10.32
N GLY A 118 -6.77 13.56 9.48
CA GLY A 118 -7.91 14.34 9.01
C GLY A 118 -9.11 13.46 8.70
N ASP A 119 -10.30 14.05 8.75
CA ASP A 119 -11.53 13.40 8.31
C ASP A 119 -11.47 13.10 6.82
N ASP A 120 -12.07 11.99 6.43
CA ASP A 120 -12.32 11.69 5.03
C ASP A 120 -13.46 12.59 4.52
N THR A 121 -13.08 13.64 3.80
CA THR A 121 -14.01 14.57 3.16
C THR A 121 -14.16 14.31 1.66
N ASN A 122 -13.54 13.25 1.14
CA ASN A 122 -13.73 12.89 -0.26
C ASN A 122 -15.19 12.49 -0.46
N GLY A 123 -15.76 12.83 -1.61
CA GLY A 123 -17.16 12.52 -1.95
C GLY A 123 -17.28 11.60 -3.17
N VAL A 124 -16.15 11.12 -3.71
CA VAL A 124 -16.10 10.40 -4.97
C VAL A 124 -15.23 9.14 -4.88
N ASN A 125 -15.72 8.03 -5.43
CA ASN A 125 -14.92 6.81 -5.56
C ASN A 125 -13.74 7.03 -6.51
N GLY A 126 -12.58 6.47 -6.19
CA GLY A 126 -11.37 6.60 -7.00
C GLY A 126 -10.66 7.95 -6.89
N GLY A 127 -11.04 8.78 -5.90
CA GLY A 127 -10.47 10.11 -5.69
C GLY A 127 -8.98 10.07 -5.36
N LEU A 128 -8.22 11.03 -5.91
CA LEU A 128 -6.86 11.30 -5.46
C LEU A 128 -6.90 12.37 -4.38
N ILE A 129 -6.28 12.06 -3.25
CA ILE A 129 -6.25 12.91 -2.06
C ILE A 129 -4.78 13.18 -1.76
N SER A 130 -4.47 14.39 -1.28
CA SER A 130 -3.11 14.75 -0.93
C SER A 130 -3.05 15.63 0.31
N THR A 131 -1.93 15.57 1.01
CA THR A 131 -1.58 16.46 2.12
C THR A 131 -0.08 16.76 2.08
N THR A 132 0.32 17.93 2.55
CA THR A 132 1.73 18.30 2.66
C THR A 132 2.21 18.10 4.10
N ILE A 133 3.26 17.30 4.28
CA ILE A 133 3.93 17.10 5.57
C ILE A 133 5.33 17.70 5.54
N THR A 134 5.90 17.92 6.72
CA THR A 134 7.33 18.26 6.85
C THR A 134 8.10 16.98 7.15
N VAL A 135 9.12 16.68 6.36
CA VAL A 135 10.01 15.54 6.58
C VAL A 135 10.82 15.79 7.86
N PRO A 136 10.86 14.85 8.82
CA PRO A 136 11.63 15.03 10.05
C PRO A 136 13.11 15.31 9.79
N ASP A 137 13.73 16.09 10.68
CA ASP A 137 15.14 16.46 10.55
C ASP A 137 16.13 15.32 10.84
N THR A 138 15.63 14.15 11.27
CA THR A 138 16.47 13.00 11.64
C THR A 138 16.76 12.15 10.41
N PRO A 139 18.02 12.09 9.93
CA PRO A 139 18.39 11.25 8.80
C PRO A 139 18.20 9.79 9.15
N CYS A 140 17.78 8.99 8.18
CA CYS A 140 17.55 7.57 8.39
C CYS A 140 17.48 6.81 7.06
N THR A 141 17.78 5.51 7.12
CA THR A 141 17.79 4.63 5.94
C THR A 141 16.68 3.62 6.05
N ASN A 142 15.95 3.44 4.95
CA ASN A 142 14.86 2.48 4.80
C ASN A 142 13.76 2.68 5.86
N CYS A 143 13.44 3.94 6.12
CA CYS A 143 12.41 4.39 7.03
C CYS A 143 11.03 4.26 6.40
N VAL A 144 10.00 4.50 7.20
CA VAL A 144 8.63 4.15 6.81
C VAL A 144 7.75 5.38 6.83
N ILE A 145 7.07 5.63 5.72
CA ILE A 145 5.85 6.43 5.69
C ILE A 145 4.66 5.46 5.61
N GLN A 146 3.69 5.62 6.50
CA GLN A 146 2.44 4.86 6.53
C GLN A 146 1.28 5.80 6.22
N LEU A 147 0.45 5.38 5.26
CA LEU A 147 -0.95 5.78 5.15
C LEU A 147 -1.80 4.76 5.91
N ARG A 148 -2.69 5.25 6.77
CA ARG A 148 -3.75 4.45 7.37
C ARG A 148 -5.10 5.08 7.12
N GLN A 149 -6.02 4.31 6.56
CA GLN A 149 -7.44 4.68 6.48
C GLN A 149 -8.19 3.99 7.62
N PHE A 150 -9.00 4.76 8.35
CA PHE A 150 -10.00 4.26 9.28
C PHE A 150 -11.39 4.43 8.64
N MET A 151 -12.18 3.38 8.60
CA MET A 151 -13.57 3.41 8.10
C MET A 151 -14.56 3.21 9.25
N ALA A 152 -15.40 4.21 9.46
CA ALA A 152 -16.43 4.15 10.49
C ALA A 152 -17.48 3.06 10.18
N GLY A 153 -17.82 2.25 11.18
CA GLY A 153 -18.86 1.21 11.07
C GLY A 153 -18.41 -0.11 10.41
N ALA A 154 -17.18 -0.21 9.93
CA ALA A 154 -16.63 -1.46 9.42
C ALA A 154 -16.20 -2.40 10.56
N SER A 155 -16.40 -3.71 10.39
CA SER A 155 -15.96 -4.72 11.37
C SER A 155 -14.44 -4.83 11.48
N LYS A 156 -13.74 -4.53 10.38
CA LYS A 156 -12.29 -4.41 10.26
C LYS A 156 -11.99 -3.04 9.67
N PRO A 157 -11.83 -2.00 10.51
CA PRO A 157 -11.95 -0.63 10.05
C PRO A 157 -10.64 -0.06 9.48
N TYR A 158 -9.53 -0.79 9.53
CA TYR A 158 -8.22 -0.26 9.15
C TYR A 158 -7.69 -0.85 7.86
N TYR A 159 -7.13 0.03 7.04
CA TYR A 159 -6.34 -0.29 5.85
C TYR A 159 -5.02 0.42 5.92
N TYR A 160 -3.98 -0.26 5.43
CA TYR A 160 -2.60 0.15 5.63
C TYR A 160 -1.87 0.13 4.30
N SER A 161 -1.09 1.19 4.04
CA SER A 161 -0.18 1.24 2.90
C SER A 161 1.11 1.93 3.36
N CYS A 162 2.24 1.24 3.21
CA CYS A 162 3.55 1.81 3.55
C CYS A 162 4.36 2.09 2.31
N ALA A 163 5.33 3.00 2.44
CA ALA A 163 6.43 3.20 1.51
C ALA A 163 7.76 3.23 2.26
N ALA A 164 8.82 2.77 1.60
CA ALA A 164 10.19 2.92 2.06
C ALA A 164 10.74 4.29 1.64
N ILE A 165 11.43 4.96 2.56
CA ILE A 165 12.06 6.26 2.33
C ILE A 165 13.47 6.30 2.94
N ASP A 166 14.35 7.11 2.35
CA ASP A 166 15.65 7.46 2.92
C ASP A 166 15.64 8.97 3.20
N ILE A 167 15.91 9.36 4.44
CA ILE A 167 16.01 10.77 4.81
C ILE A 167 17.48 11.14 4.87
N GLU A 168 17.90 12.04 4.00
CA GLU A 168 19.25 12.59 3.94
C GLU A 168 19.30 13.95 4.65
N SER A 169 20.45 14.27 5.26
CA SER A 169 20.66 15.60 5.85
C SER A 169 20.56 16.70 4.79
N PRO A 170 20.00 17.89 5.11
CA PRO A 170 19.83 19.00 4.16
C PRO A 170 21.14 19.56 3.59
N SER A 171 22.26 19.31 4.27
CA SER A 171 23.60 19.61 3.79
C SER A 171 24.06 18.55 2.77
N GLY A 172 23.59 18.68 1.54
CA GLY A 172 23.98 17.83 0.44
C GLY A 172 25.48 17.86 0.14
N SER A 173 25.88 16.86 -0.64
CA SER A 173 27.01 16.92 -1.57
C SER A 173 28.40 16.85 -0.94
N SER A 174 28.86 15.61 -0.80
CA SER A 174 30.22 15.23 -1.20
C SER A 174 31.35 16.15 -0.73
N SER A 175 31.80 15.97 0.51
CA SER A 175 33.25 15.86 0.70
C SER A 175 33.70 14.54 0.08
N SER A 176 33.74 14.48 -1.25
CA SER A 176 34.53 13.51 -1.99
C SER A 176 36.00 13.76 -1.62
N SER A 177 36.41 13.21 -0.48
CA SER A 177 37.80 13.07 -0.08
C SER A 177 38.46 12.01 -0.95
N SER A 178 38.76 12.39 -2.20
CA SER A 178 39.83 11.75 -2.96
C SER A 178 41.13 12.07 -2.23
N GLY A 179 41.56 11.15 -1.36
CA GLY A 179 42.80 11.23 -0.62
C GLY A 179 44.00 11.33 -1.56
N GLY A 180 44.46 12.56 -1.77
CA GLY A 180 45.82 12.84 -2.21
C GLY A 180 46.78 12.58 -1.05
N ALA A 181 47.70 11.64 -1.24
CA ALA A 181 48.84 11.45 -0.36
C ALA A 181 49.70 12.72 -0.33
N SER A 182 50.00 13.25 0.86
CA SER A 182 51.09 14.22 1.08
C SER A 182 51.47 14.25 2.56
N SER A 183 52.61 13.64 2.85
CA SER A 183 53.43 13.86 4.03
C SER A 183 53.74 15.36 4.23
N SER A 184 53.57 15.89 5.45
CA SER A 184 54.64 16.67 6.10
C SER A 184 54.29 17.02 7.54
N SER A 185 55.30 16.84 8.36
CA SER A 185 55.50 17.27 9.74
C SER A 185 55.49 18.79 9.90
N GLY A 186 54.96 19.29 11.02
CA GLY A 186 55.55 20.44 11.70
C GLY A 186 54.58 21.45 12.32
N GLY A 187 54.80 21.72 13.62
CA GLY A 187 54.80 23.09 14.16
C GLY A 187 53.47 23.64 14.66
N GLY A 188 53.41 23.90 15.97
CA GLY A 188 52.27 24.54 16.63
C GLY A 188 52.07 26.03 16.33
N GLY A 189 50.96 26.55 16.85
CA GLY A 189 50.66 27.98 16.85
C GLY A 189 49.30 28.27 17.48
N MET A 190 49.30 29.02 18.57
CA MET A 190 48.12 29.52 19.28
C MET A 190 47.56 30.77 18.58
N GLY A 191 46.24 30.99 18.69
CA GLY A 191 45.63 32.32 18.70
C GLY A 191 44.76 32.68 17.50
N GLY A 192 43.60 33.28 17.79
CA GLY A 192 42.83 34.03 16.79
C GLY A 192 41.33 34.07 17.02
N ALA A 193 40.87 35.16 17.63
CA ALA A 193 39.46 35.50 17.83
C ALA A 193 38.84 36.17 16.58
N GLY A 194 37.50 36.10 16.49
CA GLY A 194 36.67 37.14 15.85
C GLY A 194 36.06 36.77 14.49
N GLY A 195 34.75 36.98 14.34
CA GLY A 195 34.09 36.91 13.03
C GLY A 195 32.57 36.87 13.06
N THR A 196 31.95 38.03 13.30
CA THR A 196 30.53 38.38 13.13
C THR A 196 30.05 38.32 11.67
N GLY A 197 28.78 37.93 11.47
CA GLY A 197 27.88 38.52 10.48
C GLY A 197 27.57 37.68 9.23
N GLY A 198 26.29 37.40 8.99
CA GLY A 198 25.81 36.78 7.75
C GLY A 198 24.28 36.68 7.68
N THR A 199 23.65 37.77 7.27
CA THR A 199 22.22 37.97 7.01
C THR A 199 21.69 37.27 5.77
N GLY A 200 20.47 36.71 5.88
CA GLY A 200 19.38 36.90 4.91
C GLY A 200 19.43 36.13 3.59
N GLY A 201 18.78 34.97 3.54
CA GLY A 201 18.35 34.31 2.31
C GLY A 201 16.85 34.08 2.36
N THR A 202 16.12 34.57 1.37
CA THR A 202 14.68 34.37 1.19
C THR A 202 14.39 32.91 0.87
N ASP A 203 13.64 32.24 1.74
CA ASP A 203 13.15 30.87 1.57
C ASP A 203 12.16 30.79 0.39
N GLU A 204 12.69 30.52 -0.80
CA GLU A 204 11.91 29.92 -1.89
C GLU A 204 11.68 28.45 -1.51
N ASP A 205 10.45 28.14 -1.11
CA ASP A 205 9.95 26.83 -0.69
C ASP A 205 10.21 25.79 -1.79
N PHE A 206 11.39 25.15 -1.73
CA PHE A 206 11.84 24.18 -2.71
C PHE A 206 11.08 22.87 -2.46
N VAL A 207 9.91 22.75 -3.09
CA VAL A 207 9.13 21.50 -3.13
C VAL A 207 9.89 20.49 -3.99
N ILE A 208 10.80 19.73 -3.38
CA ILE A 208 11.42 18.55 -3.99
C ILE A 208 10.40 17.42 -3.96
N GLY A 209 9.42 17.49 -4.85
CA GLY A 209 8.64 16.32 -5.22
C GLY A 209 9.17 15.80 -6.54
N ALA A 210 9.73 14.58 -6.55
CA ALA A 210 9.61 13.78 -7.76
C ALA A 210 8.11 13.75 -8.08
N GLY A 211 7.72 14.32 -9.23
CA GLY A 211 6.33 14.31 -9.66
C GLY A 211 5.77 12.89 -9.55
N PRO A 212 4.47 12.73 -9.24
CA PRO A 212 3.89 11.42 -8.98
C PRO A 212 4.34 10.44 -10.06
N ALA A 213 4.81 9.25 -9.64
CA ALA A 213 5.19 8.20 -10.57
C ALA A 213 4.07 8.06 -11.62
N PRO A 214 4.40 7.92 -12.92
CA PRO A 214 3.39 7.78 -13.96
C PRO A 214 2.38 6.74 -13.53
N ILE A 215 1.14 7.17 -13.32
CA ILE A 215 0.06 6.29 -12.90
C ILE A 215 -0.01 5.24 -14.02
N PRO A 216 0.21 3.93 -13.75
CA PRO A 216 -0.01 2.92 -14.77
C PRO A 216 -1.44 3.14 -15.26
N ALA A 217 -1.57 3.36 -16.57
CA ALA A 217 -2.82 3.76 -17.20
C ALA A 217 -3.95 2.90 -16.64
N THR A 218 -4.97 3.56 -16.08
CA THR A 218 -6.15 2.94 -15.47
C THR A 218 -6.60 1.79 -16.36
N GLN A 219 -6.33 0.54 -15.94
CA GLN A 219 -6.99 -0.61 -16.53
C GLN A 219 -8.46 -0.43 -16.16
N VAL A 220 -9.25 0.06 -17.11
CA VAL A 220 -10.69 0.20 -16.98
C VAL A 220 -11.25 -1.20 -16.70
N PRO A 221 -11.72 -1.50 -15.48
CA PRO A 221 -12.37 -2.76 -15.21
C PRO A 221 -13.75 -2.67 -15.86
N GLY A 222 -13.89 -3.22 -17.07
CA GLY A 222 -15.15 -3.16 -17.81
C GLY A 222 -15.05 -3.35 -19.31
N ALA A 223 -13.86 -3.26 -19.91
CA ALA A 223 -13.68 -3.75 -21.28
C ALA A 223 -13.51 -5.27 -21.23
N CYS A 224 -14.62 -5.99 -21.36
CA CYS A 224 -14.61 -7.40 -21.77
C CYS A 224 -13.95 -7.45 -23.16
N HIS A 225 -12.62 -7.49 -23.22
CA HIS A 225 -11.92 -7.79 -24.45
C HIS A 225 -12.17 -9.28 -24.70
N ALA A 226 -13.25 -9.56 -25.43
CA ALA A 226 -13.42 -10.81 -26.14
C ALA A 226 -12.30 -10.86 -27.18
N SER A 227 -11.11 -11.28 -26.75
CA SER A 227 -10.10 -11.79 -27.66
C SER A 227 -10.75 -12.97 -28.36
N ALA A 228 -11.21 -12.72 -29.59
CA ALA A 228 -11.63 -13.75 -30.52
C ALA A 228 -10.44 -14.71 -30.66
N SER A 229 -10.49 -15.77 -29.86
CA SER A 229 -9.61 -16.90 -30.01
C SER A 229 -9.94 -17.46 -31.38
N ASN A 230 -9.02 -17.33 -32.33
CA ASN A 230 -9.07 -18.12 -33.55
C ASN A 230 -9.08 -19.58 -33.13
N VAL A 231 -10.29 -20.16 -33.10
CA VAL A 231 -10.50 -21.60 -32.93
C VAL A 231 -9.97 -22.24 -34.19
N GLY A 232 -8.68 -22.59 -34.15
CA GLY A 232 -8.07 -23.52 -35.08
C GLY A 232 -8.73 -24.87 -34.89
N SER A 233 -9.58 -25.23 -35.85
CA SER A 233 -10.19 -26.53 -36.01
C SER A 233 -9.11 -27.62 -36.05
N SER A 234 -8.92 -28.35 -34.95
CA SER A 234 -8.20 -29.62 -34.96
C SER A 234 -9.19 -30.74 -34.66
N THR A 235 -9.54 -31.46 -35.71
CA THR A 235 -10.39 -32.64 -35.71
C THR A 235 -9.57 -33.86 -35.30
N SER A 236 -9.85 -34.42 -34.13
CA SER A 236 -9.67 -35.85 -33.79
C SER A 236 -10.42 -36.10 -32.46
N SER A 237 -11.69 -36.47 -32.51
CA SER A 237 -12.22 -37.82 -32.69
C SER A 237 -11.87 -38.79 -31.54
N TRP A 238 -12.95 -39.41 -31.04
CA TRP A 238 -13.08 -40.69 -30.31
C TRP A 238 -13.18 -40.67 -28.78
N ALA A 239 -14.41 -41.00 -28.33
CA ALA A 239 -14.79 -41.73 -27.11
C ALA A 239 -14.45 -41.04 -25.76
N THR A 240 -15.37 -40.93 -24.80
CA THR A 240 -16.01 -42.08 -24.15
C THR A 240 -17.21 -41.61 -23.30
N LEU A 241 -18.35 -42.29 -23.51
CA LEU A 241 -19.47 -42.62 -22.61
C LEU A 241 -19.53 -41.93 -21.23
N ALA A 242 -20.61 -41.19 -20.93
CA ALA A 242 -21.85 -41.72 -20.33
C ALA A 242 -21.66 -42.35 -18.94
N GLY A 243 -22.17 -41.67 -17.91
CA GLY A 243 -22.18 -42.15 -16.53
C GLY A 243 -23.15 -41.37 -15.66
N LEU A 244 -24.45 -41.63 -15.86
CA LEU A 244 -25.58 -41.22 -15.03
C LEU A 244 -25.46 -41.77 -13.58
N PHE A 245 -25.93 -40.97 -12.61
CA PHE A 245 -26.49 -41.33 -11.28
C PHE A 245 -25.77 -42.37 -10.40
N VAL A 246 -25.34 -41.94 -9.20
CA VAL A 246 -25.71 -42.64 -7.94
C VAL A 246 -25.91 -41.61 -6.82
N LEU A 247 -27.17 -41.43 -6.43
CA LEU A 247 -27.61 -41.09 -5.09
C LEU A 247 -27.16 -42.20 -4.13
N THR A 248 -26.33 -41.90 -3.14
CA THR A 248 -26.37 -42.64 -1.87
C THR A 248 -25.99 -41.75 -0.70
N MET A 249 -26.97 -41.58 0.17
CA MET A 249 -26.82 -41.25 1.58
C MET A 249 -25.60 -41.95 2.19
N TRP A 250 -24.76 -41.21 2.93
CA TRP A 250 -24.14 -41.79 4.12
C TRP A 250 -24.40 -40.95 5.36
N ARG A 251 -25.32 -41.52 6.12
CA ARG A 251 -25.70 -41.32 7.50
C ARG A 251 -24.48 -41.26 8.45
N ARG A 252 -24.53 -40.28 9.34
CA ARG A 252 -24.51 -40.43 10.81
C ARG A 252 -23.31 -41.12 11.50
N SER A 253 -22.66 -40.28 12.33
CA SER A 253 -22.54 -40.42 13.80
C SER A 253 -21.29 -41.08 14.39
N ARG A 254 -20.63 -40.35 15.32
CA ARG A 254 -20.39 -40.63 16.77
C ARG A 254 -19.07 -39.98 17.21
N CYS A 255 -19.07 -38.98 18.10
CA CYS A 255 -19.12 -39.04 19.58
C CYS A 255 -17.83 -39.53 20.27
N ARG A 256 -17.20 -38.63 21.04
CA ARG A 256 -16.75 -38.76 22.45
C ARG A 256 -15.60 -37.77 22.71
N ALA A 257 -15.30 -37.32 23.92
CA ALA A 257 -15.99 -37.03 25.18
C ALA A 257 -14.85 -36.55 26.10
N GLN A 258 -15.18 -35.66 27.03
CA GLN A 258 -14.28 -35.15 28.07
C GLN A 258 -13.70 -36.26 28.96
N ALA A 259 -12.46 -36.05 29.40
CA ALA A 259 -11.98 -36.27 30.76
C ALA A 259 -10.83 -35.29 31.01
#